data_AF-A0A2D9CIR5-F1
#
_entry.id   AF-A0A2D9CIR5-F1
#
_cell.length_a   1.000
_cell.length_b   1.000
_cell.length_c   1.000
_cell.angle_alpha   90.00
_cell.angle_beta   90.00
_cell.angle_gamma   90.00
#
_symmetry.space_group_name_H-M   'P 1'
#
loop_
_entity.id
_entity.type
_entity.pdbx_description
1 polymer ?
#
loop_
_entity_poly.entity_id
_entity_poly.type
_entity_poly.pdbx_seq_one_letter_code
_entity_poly.pdbx_strand_id
1 'polypeptide(L)'
;MTDFKYKPDGDVLKAFMKDDTFFRGVRGPVGSGKSVGCCVEVFRRALSQKKTESGIRKSRWAIIRNTNPQLRTTTIKTWLDWFPESDWGRFTWSVPYTHHIKKGDIDLEVIFLALDRPEDVKKLLSLELTGIWINEAREIPKSIIDACTMRVGRFPSMRDGGPSWTGVIADTNAPEEDHWWPIMAGEVPIPDHIPREQAKMLVKPDNWAFYTQPSGMVAKKNEEGEVEGYVPNAKAENTKHMLKSYYPNLIQGKTKSWIDVYVMNQLGTIQDGKPIYPMFAADTHVAKEEIAVAASLPLYVGLDFGLTPAAVLGQKVRGRWLIQAEVVAFDMGIVRFAEVLRQEIATRFSECSDVYIYGDPAGDFRAQTDESTPFHILRGAGLKAFPAPSNSVDLRLESVSSQLNKMTEGKPAFLIDRRCPQLIKGFEGGYQYKRMEVSGERYADKPDKNMYSHIHDALQYLLLGAGEGRALMNNQKPSKPVVAKRNFDVFNKGPRTRRSAGVWSRM
;
A
#
# COMPACT_ATOMS: atom_id res chain seq x y z
N MET A 1 20.38 -42.33 13.74
CA MET A 1 20.02 -41.20 12.85
C MET A 1 18.59 -41.39 12.44
N THR A 2 17.76 -40.36 12.53
CA THR A 2 16.41 -40.36 11.95
C THR A 2 16.53 -40.41 10.43
N ASP A 3 15.86 -41.36 9.76
CA ASP A 3 15.77 -41.38 8.30
C ASP A 3 14.82 -40.25 7.85
N PHE A 4 15.38 -39.06 7.64
CA PHE A 4 14.66 -37.88 7.17
C PHE A 4 15.24 -37.45 5.82
N LYS A 5 14.45 -37.61 4.75
CA LYS A 5 14.88 -37.32 3.37
C LYS A 5 14.15 -36.10 2.85
N TYR A 6 14.91 -35.05 2.56
CA TYR A 6 14.45 -33.87 1.85
C TYR A 6 15.50 -33.43 0.83
N LYS A 7 15.04 -33.06 -0.36
CA LYS A 7 15.88 -32.46 -1.39
C LYS A 7 15.13 -31.27 -1.98
N PRO A 8 15.65 -30.03 -1.85
CA PRO A 8 15.02 -28.88 -2.48
C PRO A 8 15.01 -29.05 -4.00
N ASP A 9 13.89 -28.73 -4.63
CA ASP A 9 13.71 -28.78 -6.07
C ASP A 9 13.92 -27.37 -6.66
N GLY A 10 15.17 -26.95 -6.77
CA GLY A 10 15.52 -25.61 -7.22
C GLY A 10 16.94 -25.20 -6.80
N ASP A 11 17.64 -24.50 -7.68
CA ASP A 11 19.03 -24.09 -7.41
C ASP A 11 19.10 -22.92 -6.42
N VAL A 12 18.16 -21.99 -6.48
CA VAL A 12 18.07 -20.84 -5.56
C VAL A 12 17.71 -21.32 -4.16
N LEU A 13 16.66 -22.15 -4.00
CA LEU A 13 16.31 -22.69 -2.69
C LEU A 13 17.44 -23.53 -2.09
N LYS A 14 18.16 -24.30 -2.92
CA LYS A 14 19.33 -25.06 -2.49
C LYS A 14 20.50 -24.16 -2.08
N ALA A 15 20.76 -23.07 -2.80
CA ALA A 15 21.78 -22.09 -2.44
C ALA A 15 21.44 -21.41 -1.11
N PHE A 16 20.20 -20.95 -0.95
CA PHE A 16 19.68 -20.41 0.30
C PHE A 16 19.88 -21.35 1.50
N MET A 17 19.55 -22.64 1.35
CA MET A 17 19.73 -23.61 2.44
C MET A 17 21.19 -23.93 2.73
N LYS A 18 22.10 -23.80 1.76
CA LYS A 18 23.53 -24.06 1.98
C LYS A 18 24.29 -22.88 2.57
N ASP A 19 23.73 -21.68 2.48
CA ASP A 19 24.33 -20.45 2.96
C ASP A 19 24.26 -20.34 4.49
N ASP A 20 25.39 -20.01 5.11
CA ASP A 20 25.56 -19.84 6.55
C ASP A 20 25.41 -18.38 7.02
N THR A 21 25.18 -17.44 6.10
CA THR A 21 25.01 -16.00 6.36
C THR A 21 23.99 -15.75 7.48
N PHE A 22 24.30 -14.77 8.34
CA PHE A 22 23.57 -14.49 9.57
C PHE A 22 22.08 -14.20 9.32
N PHE A 23 21.77 -13.29 8.39
CA PHE A 23 20.41 -13.12 7.90
C PHE A 23 20.32 -13.63 6.46
N ARG A 24 19.32 -14.46 6.17
CA ARG A 24 19.02 -14.83 4.78
C ARG A 24 17.52 -14.84 4.50
N GLY A 25 17.12 -14.20 3.41
CA GLY A 25 15.75 -14.16 2.94
C GLY A 25 15.58 -14.87 1.59
N VAL A 26 14.50 -15.62 1.41
CA VAL A 26 14.11 -16.19 0.10
C VAL A 26 12.77 -15.64 -0.37
N ARG A 27 12.75 -15.05 -1.57
CA ARG A 27 11.57 -14.51 -2.23
C ARG A 27 11.21 -15.33 -3.46
N GLY A 28 9.94 -15.60 -3.70
CA GLY A 28 9.53 -16.39 -4.86
C GLY A 28 8.01 -16.48 -5.08
N PRO A 29 7.56 -17.08 -6.19
CA PRO A 29 6.14 -17.28 -6.50
C PRO A 29 5.38 -18.14 -5.49
N VAL A 30 4.05 -18.07 -5.48
CA VAL A 30 3.23 -19.01 -4.70
C VAL A 30 3.46 -20.45 -5.18
N GLY A 31 3.61 -21.39 -4.24
CA GLY A 31 3.88 -22.79 -4.57
C GLY A 31 5.35 -23.14 -4.84
N SER A 32 6.28 -22.18 -4.84
CA SER A 32 7.71 -22.41 -5.15
C SER A 32 8.54 -23.11 -4.05
N GLY A 33 7.89 -23.69 -3.04
CA GLY A 33 8.54 -24.51 -2.00
C GLY A 33 9.24 -23.77 -0.86
N LYS A 34 9.16 -22.42 -0.80
CA LYS A 34 9.88 -21.58 0.17
C LYS A 34 9.64 -21.96 1.63
N SER A 35 8.38 -21.95 2.06
CA SER A 35 8.03 -22.16 3.47
C SER A 35 8.37 -23.58 3.93
N VAL A 36 8.20 -24.58 3.07
CA VAL A 36 8.67 -25.95 3.31
C VAL A 36 10.19 -26.01 3.44
N GLY A 37 10.92 -25.33 2.54
CA GLY A 37 12.37 -25.21 2.62
C GLY A 37 12.83 -24.60 3.94
N CYS A 38 12.13 -23.58 4.45
CA CYS A 38 12.40 -23.00 5.75
C CYS A 38 12.09 -23.95 6.92
N CYS A 39 10.98 -24.70 6.91
CA CYS A 39 10.71 -25.74 7.91
C CYS A 39 11.88 -26.72 8.02
N VAL A 40 12.33 -27.25 6.89
CA VAL A 40 13.45 -28.20 6.85
C VAL A 40 14.77 -27.55 7.23
N GLU A 41 14.98 -26.28 6.88
CA GLU A 41 16.17 -25.54 7.25
C GLU A 41 16.32 -25.36 8.76
N VAL A 42 15.23 -25.06 9.48
CA VAL A 42 15.23 -25.02 10.96
C VAL A 42 15.74 -26.35 11.52
N PHE A 43 15.20 -27.47 11.02
CA PHE A 43 15.60 -28.80 11.47
C PHE A 43 17.04 -29.15 11.07
N ARG A 44 17.47 -28.82 9.84
CA ARG A 44 18.85 -29.01 9.37
C ARG A 44 19.85 -28.23 10.22
N ARG A 45 19.50 -27.02 10.65
CA ARG A 45 20.33 -26.20 11.54
C ARG A 45 20.42 -26.79 12.94
N ALA A 46 19.33 -27.35 13.46
CA ALA A 46 19.37 -28.09 14.73
C ALA A 46 20.28 -29.33 14.63
N LEU A 47 20.20 -30.09 13.53
CA LEU A 47 21.08 -31.22 13.24
C LEU A 47 22.56 -30.83 13.08
N SER A 48 22.82 -29.63 12.58
CA SER A 48 24.17 -29.11 12.34
C SER A 48 24.80 -28.51 13.60
N GLN A 49 24.04 -28.32 14.69
CA GLN A 49 24.63 -27.82 15.93
C GLN A 49 25.69 -28.79 16.48
N LYS A 50 26.75 -28.22 17.03
CA LYS A 50 27.70 -28.97 17.86
C LYS A 50 26.98 -29.55 19.08
N LYS A 51 27.42 -30.73 19.49
CA LYS A 51 26.93 -31.37 20.71
C LYS A 51 27.46 -30.62 21.93
N THR A 52 26.62 -30.48 22.94
CA THR A 52 27.03 -30.09 24.30
C THR A 52 27.90 -31.19 24.91
N GLU A 53 28.50 -30.92 26.06
CA GLU A 53 29.25 -31.94 26.84
C GLU A 53 28.42 -33.18 27.16
N SER A 54 27.10 -33.02 27.32
CA SER A 54 26.15 -34.13 27.50
C SER A 54 25.82 -34.90 26.21
N GLY A 55 26.47 -34.59 25.10
CA GLY A 55 26.28 -35.27 23.81
C GLY A 55 25.03 -34.87 23.04
N ILE A 56 24.33 -33.81 23.45
CA ILE A 56 23.05 -33.36 22.87
C ILE A 56 23.24 -32.10 22.02
N ARG A 57 22.59 -32.04 20.86
CA ARG A 57 22.48 -30.87 20.00
C ARG A 57 21.27 -30.06 20.43
N LYS A 58 21.51 -29.01 21.21
CA LYS A 58 20.47 -28.11 21.69
C LYS A 58 20.20 -27.00 20.69
N SER A 59 18.93 -26.69 20.43
CA SER A 59 18.52 -25.54 19.63
C SER A 59 17.18 -24.99 20.10
N ARG A 60 17.01 -23.67 20.02
CA ARG A 60 15.73 -23.01 20.27
C ARG A 60 15.43 -22.04 19.15
N TRP A 61 14.26 -22.19 18.53
CA TRP A 61 13.83 -21.38 17.42
C TRP A 61 12.54 -20.67 17.73
N ALA A 62 12.39 -19.45 17.20
CA ALA A 62 11.08 -18.81 17.11
C ALA A 62 10.63 -18.73 15.65
N ILE A 63 9.38 -19.09 15.38
CA ILE A 63 8.73 -18.92 14.08
C ILE A 63 7.73 -17.78 14.22
N ILE A 64 7.90 -16.75 13.40
CA ILE A 64 7.17 -15.48 13.49
C ILE A 64 6.26 -15.34 12.27
N ARG A 65 5.03 -14.91 12.51
CA ARG A 65 4.04 -14.52 11.50
C ARG A 65 3.17 -13.38 12.08
N ASN A 66 2.40 -12.68 11.25
CA ASN A 66 1.57 -11.54 11.67
C ASN A 66 0.58 -11.87 12.82
N THR A 67 -0.30 -12.86 12.67
CA THR A 67 -1.44 -13.10 13.56
C THR A 67 -1.53 -14.54 14.02
N ASN A 68 -2.06 -14.76 15.24
CA ASN A 68 -2.22 -16.10 15.80
C ASN A 68 -3.12 -17.02 14.95
N PRO A 69 -4.27 -16.54 14.41
CA PRO A 69 -5.10 -17.37 13.53
C PRO A 69 -4.35 -17.85 12.29
N GLN A 70 -3.64 -16.96 11.60
CA GLN A 70 -2.86 -17.34 10.41
C GLN A 70 -1.75 -18.33 10.77
N LEU A 71 -1.03 -18.08 11.86
CA LEU A 71 0.02 -18.95 12.34
C LEU A 71 -0.49 -20.37 12.63
N ARG A 72 -1.69 -20.51 13.21
CA ARG A 72 -2.33 -21.81 13.47
C ARG A 72 -2.81 -22.51 12.20
N THR A 73 -3.43 -21.80 11.26
CA THR A 73 -4.06 -22.41 10.08
C THR A 73 -3.09 -22.67 8.93
N THR A 74 -1.92 -22.03 8.92
CA THR A 74 -0.96 -22.12 7.82
C THR A 74 0.41 -22.65 8.28
N THR A 75 1.16 -21.87 9.07
CA THR A 75 2.56 -22.18 9.42
C THR A 75 2.68 -23.41 10.31
N ILE A 76 1.88 -23.52 11.40
CA ILE A 76 1.88 -24.70 12.27
C ILE A 76 1.45 -25.94 11.50
N LYS A 77 0.44 -25.83 10.63
CA LYS A 77 -0.01 -26.95 9.80
C LYS A 77 1.11 -27.44 8.88
N THR A 78 1.76 -26.53 8.15
CA THR A 78 2.91 -26.84 7.29
C THR A 78 4.07 -27.46 8.09
N TRP A 79 4.31 -26.98 9.32
CA TRP A 79 5.32 -27.56 10.21
C TRP A 79 4.97 -28.98 10.63
N LEU A 80 3.74 -29.22 11.08
CA LEU A 80 3.28 -30.53 11.57
C LEU A 80 3.13 -31.56 10.44
N ASP A 81 2.93 -31.15 9.20
CA ASP A 81 2.97 -32.05 8.04
C ASP A 81 4.36 -32.69 7.87
N TRP A 82 5.43 -31.99 8.25
CA TRP A 82 6.82 -32.49 8.21
C TRP A 82 7.30 -33.07 9.54
N PHE A 83 6.81 -32.52 10.64
CA PHE A 83 7.14 -32.93 12.00
C PHE A 83 5.84 -33.25 12.76
N PRO A 84 5.15 -34.37 12.47
CA PRO A 84 3.95 -34.75 13.21
C PRO A 84 4.21 -34.91 14.70
N GLU A 85 3.29 -34.42 15.55
CA GLU A 85 3.41 -34.53 17.02
C GLU A 85 3.47 -35.99 17.51
N SER A 86 2.84 -36.93 16.78
CA SER A 86 2.92 -38.37 17.09
C SER A 86 4.35 -38.93 17.02
N ASP A 87 5.18 -38.36 16.15
CA ASP A 87 6.45 -38.94 15.74
C ASP A 87 7.66 -38.10 16.18
N TRP A 88 7.44 -36.81 16.38
CA TRP A 88 8.50 -35.82 16.62
C TRP A 88 8.44 -35.16 17.99
N GLY A 89 7.37 -35.35 18.77
CA GLY A 89 7.31 -34.91 20.16
C GLY A 89 6.07 -34.08 20.48
N ARG A 90 6.01 -33.59 21.72
CA ARG A 90 4.82 -32.92 22.22
C ARG A 90 4.67 -31.54 21.60
N PHE A 91 3.48 -31.27 21.07
CA PHE A 91 3.03 -29.93 20.72
C PHE A 91 2.15 -29.34 21.84
N THR A 92 2.49 -28.13 22.28
CA THR A 92 1.73 -27.36 23.27
C THR A 92 0.82 -26.38 22.53
N TRP A 93 -0.50 -26.62 22.63
CA TRP A 93 -1.54 -25.85 21.93
C TRP A 93 -2.00 -24.59 22.69
N SER A 94 -1.40 -24.26 23.82
CA SER A 94 -1.60 -22.97 24.51
C SER A 94 -0.58 -21.94 24.02
N VAL A 95 -1.00 -20.68 23.84
CA VAL A 95 -0.10 -19.59 23.43
C VAL A 95 0.93 -19.30 24.55
N PRO A 96 2.22 -19.14 24.23
CA PRO A 96 2.83 -19.30 22.90
C PRO A 96 2.89 -20.78 22.47
N TYR A 97 2.39 -21.07 21.27
CA TYR A 97 2.40 -22.44 20.75
C TYR A 97 3.84 -22.95 20.66
N THR A 98 4.10 -24.17 21.10
CA THR A 98 5.48 -24.67 21.20
C THR A 98 5.55 -26.14 20.82
N HIS A 99 6.46 -26.50 19.92
CA HIS A 99 6.79 -27.89 19.63
C HIS A 99 8.15 -28.23 20.25
N HIS A 100 8.18 -29.23 21.14
CA HIS A 100 9.42 -29.76 21.69
C HIS A 100 9.79 -31.09 21.02
N ILE A 101 10.84 -31.06 20.19
CA ILE A 101 11.36 -32.20 19.47
C ILE A 101 12.59 -32.76 20.19
N LYS A 102 12.43 -33.96 20.79
CA LYS A 102 13.53 -34.73 21.39
C LYS A 102 13.66 -36.07 20.68
N LYS A 103 14.65 -36.19 19.79
CA LYS A 103 14.83 -37.40 18.96
C LYS A 103 16.30 -37.65 18.66
N GLY A 104 16.79 -38.83 19.04
CA GLY A 104 18.21 -39.15 18.93
C GLY A 104 19.05 -38.20 19.80
N ASP A 105 20.03 -37.52 19.19
CA ASP A 105 20.87 -36.53 19.86
C ASP A 105 20.37 -35.08 19.71
N ILE A 106 19.12 -34.86 19.30
CA ILE A 106 18.54 -33.52 19.09
C ILE A 106 17.61 -33.16 20.25
N ASP A 107 17.77 -31.95 20.75
CA ASP A 107 16.82 -31.26 21.63
C ASP A 107 16.48 -29.89 21.00
N LEU A 108 15.37 -29.85 20.25
CA LEU A 108 14.91 -28.69 19.50
C LEU A 108 13.58 -28.19 20.06
N GLU A 109 13.56 -26.95 20.55
CA GLU A 109 12.35 -26.24 20.94
C GLU A 109 11.97 -25.22 19.86
N VAL A 110 10.74 -25.27 19.37
CA VAL A 110 10.22 -24.36 18.35
C VAL A 110 9.01 -23.62 18.89
N ILE A 111 9.17 -22.32 19.10
CA ILE A 111 8.16 -21.42 19.66
C ILE A 111 7.51 -20.65 18.51
N PHE A 112 6.19 -20.60 18.45
CA PHE A 112 5.47 -19.87 17.42
C PHE A 112 4.85 -18.58 17.99
N LEU A 113 5.14 -17.45 17.37
CA LEU A 113 4.78 -16.13 17.85
C LEU A 113 4.08 -15.32 16.77
N ALA A 114 2.95 -14.72 17.15
CA ALA A 114 2.28 -13.71 16.36
C ALA A 114 2.81 -12.32 16.71
N LEU A 115 3.49 -11.69 15.75
CA LEU A 115 4.01 -10.32 15.84
C LEU A 115 3.53 -9.55 14.61
N ASP A 116 2.71 -8.53 14.84
CA ASP A 116 2.10 -7.71 13.78
C ASP A 116 2.58 -6.25 13.88
N ARG A 117 2.76 -5.78 15.12
CA ARG A 117 2.99 -4.35 15.40
C ARG A 117 4.30 -4.10 16.12
N PRO A 118 4.89 -2.90 16.00
CA PRO A 118 6.13 -2.56 16.72
C PRO A 118 6.06 -2.81 18.23
N GLU A 119 4.90 -2.64 18.89
CA GLU A 119 4.74 -2.97 20.32
C GLU A 119 4.96 -4.45 20.66
N ASP A 120 4.75 -5.36 19.70
CA ASP A 120 4.91 -6.80 19.88
C ASP A 120 6.37 -7.21 20.10
N VAL A 121 7.33 -6.33 19.81
CA VAL A 121 8.76 -6.53 20.11
C VAL A 121 8.99 -6.94 21.57
N LYS A 122 8.13 -6.49 22.50
CA LYS A 122 8.20 -6.87 23.91
C LYS A 122 8.11 -8.39 24.13
N LYS A 123 7.39 -9.12 23.29
CA LYS A 123 7.27 -10.59 23.34
C LYS A 123 8.60 -11.29 23.02
N LEU A 124 9.47 -10.64 22.25
CA LEU A 124 10.81 -11.15 21.91
C LEU A 124 11.83 -10.87 23.04
N LEU A 125 11.60 -9.86 23.88
CA LEU A 125 12.61 -9.33 24.82
C LEU A 125 13.02 -10.29 25.95
N SER A 126 12.29 -11.37 26.20
CA SER A 126 12.66 -12.38 27.20
C SER A 126 13.22 -13.68 26.59
N LEU A 127 13.18 -13.84 25.26
CA LEU A 127 13.54 -15.10 24.60
C LEU A 127 15.03 -15.20 24.29
N GLU A 128 15.64 -16.33 24.62
CA GLU A 128 17.01 -16.67 24.26
C GLU A 128 16.98 -17.68 23.12
N LEU A 129 17.36 -17.28 21.91
CA LEU A 129 17.13 -18.09 20.71
C LEU A 129 18.45 -18.48 20.03
N THR A 130 18.45 -19.65 19.40
CA THR A 130 19.48 -20.09 18.44
C THR A 130 19.22 -19.44 17.08
N GLY A 131 17.97 -19.43 16.63
CA GLY A 131 17.57 -18.83 15.36
C GLY A 131 16.12 -18.40 15.32
N ILE A 132 15.78 -17.64 14.29
CA ILE A 132 14.41 -17.18 14.03
C ILE A 132 14.07 -17.48 12.59
N TRP A 133 12.84 -17.93 12.35
CA TRP A 133 12.25 -17.97 11.02
C TRP A 133 11.09 -16.97 10.93
N ILE A 134 11.21 -16.00 10.03
CA ILE A 134 10.18 -15.01 9.73
C ILE A 134 9.41 -15.48 8.50
N ASN A 135 8.16 -15.90 8.71
CA ASN A 135 7.30 -16.38 7.66
C ASN A 135 6.43 -15.25 7.10
N GLU A 136 6.39 -15.12 5.77
CA GLU A 136 5.74 -14.03 5.05
C GLU A 136 6.27 -12.65 5.44
N ALA A 137 7.58 -12.46 5.29
CA ALA A 137 8.28 -11.26 5.76
C ALA A 137 7.79 -9.92 5.19
N ARG A 138 7.07 -9.91 4.05
CA ARG A 138 6.37 -8.74 3.51
C ARG A 138 5.27 -8.18 4.43
N GLU A 139 4.75 -9.01 5.33
CA GLU A 139 3.72 -8.64 6.30
C GLU A 139 4.33 -8.18 7.64
N ILE A 140 5.67 -8.16 7.75
CA ILE A 140 6.37 -7.88 9.01
C ILE A 140 7.17 -6.57 8.90
N PRO A 141 6.92 -5.58 9.77
CA PRO A 141 7.63 -4.31 9.74
C PRO A 141 9.12 -4.48 10.10
N LYS A 142 9.96 -3.64 9.50
CA LYS A 142 11.42 -3.66 9.66
C LYS A 142 11.88 -3.60 11.13
N SER A 143 11.17 -2.88 11.99
CA SER A 143 11.48 -2.80 13.42
C SER A 143 11.40 -4.15 14.15
N ILE A 144 10.47 -5.03 13.73
CA ILE A 144 10.41 -6.40 14.25
C ILE A 144 11.59 -7.22 13.75
N ILE A 145 12.00 -7.05 12.48
CA ILE A 145 13.18 -7.74 11.93
C ILE A 145 14.44 -7.39 12.73
N ASP A 146 14.62 -6.11 13.04
CA ASP A 146 15.77 -5.65 13.84
C ASP A 146 15.74 -6.25 15.24
N ALA A 147 14.57 -6.24 15.90
CA ALA A 147 14.41 -6.91 17.18
C ALA A 147 14.75 -8.40 17.11
N CYS A 148 14.35 -9.10 16.05
CA CYS A 148 14.67 -10.52 15.85
C CYS A 148 16.19 -10.75 15.81
N THR A 149 16.91 -9.94 15.03
CA THR A 149 18.38 -10.07 14.91
C THR A 149 19.11 -9.87 16.26
N MET A 150 18.54 -9.09 17.19
CA MET A 150 19.11 -8.88 18.52
C MET A 150 18.90 -10.07 19.50
N ARG A 151 17.99 -11.01 19.19
CA ARG A 151 17.59 -12.10 20.11
C ARG A 151 18.24 -13.45 19.83
N VAL A 152 18.79 -13.62 18.65
CA VAL A 152 19.49 -14.85 18.27
C VAL A 152 20.91 -14.88 18.88
N GLY A 153 21.51 -16.06 18.96
CA GLY A 153 22.86 -16.27 19.48
C GLY A 153 22.93 -16.49 20.99
N ARG A 154 21.77 -16.63 21.65
CA ARG A 154 21.66 -16.71 23.12
C ARG A 154 21.35 -18.11 23.63
N PHE A 155 21.04 -19.05 22.74
CA PHE A 155 20.83 -20.45 23.09
C PHE A 155 21.56 -21.38 22.11
N PRO A 156 22.24 -22.44 22.56
CA PRO A 156 22.54 -22.75 23.97
C PRO A 156 23.35 -21.65 24.65
N SER A 157 23.34 -21.60 25.97
CA SER A 157 24.15 -20.61 26.69
C SER A 157 25.65 -20.85 26.45
N MET A 158 26.50 -19.84 26.66
CA MET A 158 27.95 -20.01 26.55
C MET A 158 28.52 -21.03 27.54
N ARG A 159 27.85 -21.25 28.69
CA ARG A 159 28.20 -22.32 29.65
C ARG A 159 27.97 -23.71 29.07
N ASP A 160 27.01 -23.83 28.15
CA ASP A 160 26.69 -25.05 27.41
C ASP A 160 27.45 -25.15 26.08
N GLY A 161 28.47 -24.30 25.87
CA GLY A 161 29.29 -24.26 24.65
C GLY A 161 28.80 -23.30 23.55
N GLY A 162 27.66 -22.65 23.75
CA GLY A 162 27.09 -21.67 22.81
C GLY A 162 26.56 -22.27 21.49
N PRO A 163 25.85 -21.47 20.67
CA PRO A 163 25.41 -21.92 19.36
C PRO A 163 26.58 -21.95 18.37
N SER A 164 26.76 -23.07 17.69
CA SER A 164 27.74 -23.21 16.60
C SER A 164 27.32 -22.54 15.30
N TRP A 165 26.02 -22.32 15.12
CA TRP A 165 25.45 -21.42 14.11
C TRP A 165 24.28 -20.67 14.75
N THR A 166 24.12 -19.40 14.38
CA THR A 166 22.99 -18.56 14.76
C THR A 166 22.62 -17.60 13.65
N GLY A 167 21.33 -17.23 13.56
CA GLY A 167 20.87 -16.30 12.54
C GLY A 167 19.36 -16.23 12.40
N VAL A 168 18.93 -15.46 11.41
CA VAL A 168 17.53 -15.24 11.05
C VAL A 168 17.34 -15.70 9.61
N ILE A 169 16.31 -16.51 9.37
CA ILE A 169 15.88 -16.88 8.02
C ILE A 169 14.50 -16.29 7.75
N ALA A 170 14.21 -15.96 6.50
CA ALA A 170 12.92 -15.41 6.13
C ALA A 170 12.44 -15.95 4.78
N ASP A 171 11.13 -16.12 4.63
CA ASP A 171 10.50 -16.38 3.33
C ASP A 171 9.37 -15.40 3.03
N THR A 172 9.20 -15.07 1.75
CA THR A 172 8.15 -14.14 1.34
C THR A 172 7.76 -14.27 -0.14
N ASN A 173 6.56 -13.81 -0.47
CA ASN A 173 6.19 -13.51 -1.86
C ASN A 173 6.72 -12.12 -2.22
N ALA A 174 6.67 -11.73 -3.49
CA ALA A 174 7.15 -10.40 -3.87
C ALA A 174 6.42 -9.30 -3.08
N PRO A 175 7.15 -8.41 -2.40
CA PRO A 175 6.58 -7.26 -1.70
C PRO A 175 6.41 -6.06 -2.65
N GLU A 176 5.91 -4.96 -2.11
CA GLU A 176 5.84 -3.67 -2.79
C GLU A 176 7.23 -3.02 -2.89
N GLU A 177 7.43 -2.11 -3.83
CA GLU A 177 8.75 -1.48 -4.10
C GLU A 177 9.29 -0.68 -2.91
N ASP A 178 8.42 -0.07 -2.13
CA ASP A 178 8.73 0.75 -0.95
C ASP A 178 8.95 -0.07 0.33
N HIS A 179 8.73 -1.38 0.27
CA HIS A 179 8.95 -2.27 1.39
C HIS A 179 10.46 -2.39 1.70
N TRP A 180 10.82 -2.63 2.96
CA TRP A 180 12.23 -2.72 3.37
C TRP A 180 13.01 -3.81 2.64
N TRP A 181 12.34 -4.91 2.28
CA TRP A 181 12.96 -6.08 1.64
C TRP A 181 13.63 -5.75 0.30
N PRO A 182 12.93 -5.24 -0.73
CA PRO A 182 13.53 -4.97 -2.04
C PRO A 182 14.57 -3.85 -1.98
N ILE A 183 14.38 -2.86 -1.10
CA ILE A 183 15.36 -1.80 -0.86
C ILE A 183 16.66 -2.40 -0.32
N MET A 184 16.57 -3.21 0.74
CA MET A 184 17.73 -3.88 1.33
C MET A 184 18.30 -4.98 0.44
N ALA A 185 17.50 -5.60 -0.43
CA ALA A 185 17.99 -6.55 -1.42
C ALA A 185 18.80 -5.85 -2.55
N GLY A 186 18.69 -4.51 -2.67
CA GLY A 186 19.33 -3.72 -3.71
C GLY A 186 18.58 -3.75 -5.05
N GLU A 187 17.32 -4.16 -5.04
CA GLU A 187 16.46 -4.19 -6.23
C GLU A 187 15.79 -2.84 -6.51
N VAL A 188 15.58 -2.04 -5.45
CA VAL A 188 14.99 -0.71 -5.51
C VAL A 188 15.91 0.25 -4.74
N PRO A 189 16.21 1.45 -5.28
CA PRO A 189 16.97 2.45 -4.52
C PRO A 189 16.20 2.87 -3.27
N ILE A 190 16.90 3.32 -2.23
CA ILE A 190 16.24 3.96 -1.08
C ILE A 190 15.47 5.17 -1.62
N PRO A 191 14.14 5.26 -1.44
CA PRO A 191 13.38 6.39 -1.94
C PRO A 191 13.87 7.71 -1.35
N ASP A 192 13.98 8.75 -2.18
CA ASP A 192 14.48 10.08 -1.78
C ASP A 192 13.67 10.74 -0.65
N HIS A 193 12.43 10.28 -0.45
CA HIS A 193 11.53 10.75 0.59
C HIS A 193 11.82 10.19 1.98
N ILE A 194 12.67 9.16 2.11
CA ILE A 194 13.01 8.58 3.40
C ILE A 194 14.09 9.44 4.07
N PRO A 195 13.86 9.97 5.29
CA PRO A 195 14.84 10.79 5.99
C PRO A 195 16.19 10.08 6.13
N ARG A 196 17.30 10.81 6.03
CA ARG A 196 18.66 10.23 6.09
C ARG A 196 18.89 9.32 7.30
N GLU A 197 18.29 9.63 8.45
CA GLU A 197 18.36 8.79 9.65
C GLU A 197 17.62 7.46 9.48
N GLN A 198 16.43 7.46 8.88
CA GLN A 198 15.65 6.24 8.60
C GLN A 198 16.24 5.45 7.43
N ALA A 199 16.84 6.12 6.44
CA ALA A 199 17.52 5.49 5.31
C ALA A 199 18.66 4.57 5.78
N LYS A 200 19.34 4.91 6.88
CA LYS A 200 20.35 4.02 7.51
C LYS A 200 19.77 2.66 7.91
N MET A 201 18.50 2.59 8.30
CA MET A 201 17.84 1.31 8.66
C MET A 201 17.59 0.41 7.44
N LEU A 202 17.64 0.98 6.23
CA LEU A 202 17.40 0.30 4.96
C LEU A 202 18.70 0.04 4.17
N VAL A 203 19.86 0.35 4.76
CA VAL A 203 21.15 -0.08 4.22
C VAL A 203 21.34 -1.54 4.56
N LYS A 204 21.61 -2.35 3.53
CA LYS A 204 21.87 -3.79 3.68
C LYS A 204 23.14 -4.03 4.51
N PRO A 205 23.08 -4.75 5.64
CA PRO A 205 24.28 -5.19 6.34
C PRO A 205 25.07 -6.23 5.53
N ASP A 206 26.39 -6.28 5.69
CA ASP A 206 27.27 -7.23 4.96
C ASP A 206 26.95 -8.70 5.26
N ASN A 207 26.39 -8.98 6.43
CA ASN A 207 26.00 -10.31 6.87
C ASN A 207 24.53 -10.63 6.55
N TRP A 208 23.94 -9.99 5.54
CA TRP A 208 22.60 -10.25 5.02
C TRP A 208 22.65 -10.71 3.55
N ALA A 209 21.96 -11.80 3.25
CA ALA A 209 21.81 -12.35 1.91
C ALA A 209 20.33 -12.44 1.49
N PHE A 210 20.04 -12.12 0.23
CA PHE A 210 18.71 -12.22 -0.34
C PHE A 210 18.74 -13.11 -1.58
N TYR A 211 17.78 -14.02 -1.65
CA TYR A 211 17.65 -15.03 -2.70
C TYR A 211 16.32 -14.84 -3.40
N THR A 212 16.35 -14.66 -4.72
CA THR A 212 15.14 -14.46 -5.53
C THR A 212 14.95 -15.65 -6.46
N GLN A 213 13.91 -16.43 -6.21
CA GLN A 213 13.54 -17.55 -7.06
C GLN A 213 13.02 -17.06 -8.43
N PRO A 214 13.18 -17.87 -9.48
CA PRO A 214 12.59 -17.58 -10.78
C PRO A 214 11.06 -17.55 -10.72
N SER A 215 10.45 -16.85 -11.69
CA SER A 215 9.00 -16.81 -11.86
C SER A 215 8.41 -18.20 -12.14
N GLY A 216 7.14 -18.41 -11.77
CA GLY A 216 6.41 -19.64 -12.09
C GLY A 216 6.03 -19.73 -13.58
N MET A 217 5.85 -18.58 -14.22
CA MET A 217 5.50 -18.46 -15.65
C MET A 217 6.36 -17.41 -16.35
N VAL A 218 6.31 -17.39 -17.68
CA VAL A 218 6.93 -16.39 -18.55
C VAL A 218 5.83 -15.74 -19.39
N ALA A 219 5.87 -14.41 -19.52
CA ALA A 219 4.94 -13.66 -20.37
C ALA A 219 5.26 -13.93 -21.84
N LYS A 220 4.25 -14.35 -22.61
CA LYS A 220 4.28 -14.40 -24.07
C LYS A 220 3.90 -13.01 -24.58
N LYS A 221 4.80 -12.39 -25.36
CA LYS A 221 4.57 -11.07 -25.94
C LYS A 221 4.21 -11.20 -27.43
N ASN A 222 3.32 -10.34 -27.92
CA ASN A 222 3.05 -10.19 -29.35
C ASN A 222 4.17 -9.40 -30.06
N GLU A 223 4.06 -9.20 -31.38
CA GLU A 223 5.03 -8.44 -32.19
C GLU A 223 5.18 -6.97 -31.75
N GLU A 224 4.16 -6.43 -31.07
CA GLU A 224 4.11 -5.06 -30.56
C GLU A 224 4.66 -4.94 -29.12
N GLY A 225 5.05 -6.06 -28.50
CA GLY A 225 5.63 -6.11 -27.15
C GLY A 225 4.61 -6.20 -26.00
N GLU A 226 3.31 -6.29 -26.31
CA GLU A 226 2.22 -6.45 -25.34
C GLU A 226 2.08 -7.89 -24.87
N VAL A 227 1.62 -8.10 -23.63
CA VAL A 227 1.46 -9.44 -23.05
C VAL A 227 0.19 -10.11 -23.63
N GLU A 228 0.40 -11.09 -24.49
CA GLU A 228 -0.65 -11.91 -25.12
C GLU A 228 -1.08 -13.08 -24.22
N GLY A 229 -0.21 -13.53 -23.31
CA GLY A 229 -0.51 -14.61 -22.38
C GLY A 229 0.69 -15.04 -21.54
N TYR A 230 0.57 -16.19 -20.88
CA TYR A 230 1.61 -16.73 -20.01
C TYR A 230 1.84 -18.22 -20.27
N VAL A 231 3.11 -18.65 -20.26
CA VAL A 231 3.52 -20.05 -20.40
C VAL A 231 4.33 -20.51 -19.19
N PRO A 232 4.28 -21.78 -18.78
CA PRO A 232 5.08 -22.28 -17.65
C PRO A 232 6.57 -22.01 -17.84
N ASN A 233 7.24 -21.55 -16.79
CA ASN A 233 8.68 -21.29 -16.83
C ASN A 233 9.47 -22.59 -16.60
N ALA A 234 10.34 -22.96 -17.53
CA ALA A 234 11.21 -24.13 -17.39
C ALA A 234 12.19 -24.03 -16.20
N LYS A 235 12.49 -22.80 -15.75
CA LYS A 235 13.34 -22.55 -14.58
C LYS A 235 12.55 -22.52 -13.27
N ALA A 236 11.21 -22.61 -13.29
CA ALA A 236 10.41 -22.57 -12.08
C ALA A 236 10.84 -23.66 -11.09
N GLU A 237 11.04 -23.26 -9.84
CA GLU A 237 11.39 -24.17 -8.75
C GLU A 237 10.14 -24.87 -8.19
N ASN A 238 10.35 -26.02 -7.56
CA ASN A 238 9.33 -26.89 -6.95
C ASN A 238 8.33 -27.52 -7.93
N THR A 239 8.62 -27.49 -9.23
CA THR A 239 7.73 -28.04 -10.27
C THR A 239 7.54 -29.56 -10.16
N LYS A 240 8.48 -30.31 -9.56
CA LYS A 240 8.31 -31.75 -9.33
C LYS A 240 7.21 -32.10 -8.33
N HIS A 241 6.87 -31.17 -7.45
CA HIS A 241 5.89 -31.36 -6.38
C HIS A 241 4.57 -30.64 -6.65
N MET A 242 4.35 -30.20 -7.90
CA MET A 242 3.18 -29.45 -8.31
C MET A 242 2.50 -30.09 -9.51
N LEU A 243 1.18 -29.90 -9.63
CA LEU A 243 0.47 -30.27 -10.85
C LEU A 243 0.93 -29.38 -12.01
N LYS A 244 1.14 -29.97 -13.19
CA LYS A 244 1.51 -29.21 -14.41
C LYS A 244 0.50 -28.11 -14.75
N SER A 245 -0.77 -28.31 -14.39
CA SER A 245 -1.85 -27.36 -14.58
C SER A 245 -1.95 -26.29 -13.49
N TYR A 246 -1.13 -26.33 -12.44
CA TYR A 246 -1.24 -25.42 -11.29
C TYR A 246 -1.19 -23.95 -11.71
N TYR A 247 -0.08 -23.49 -12.30
CA TYR A 247 0.03 -22.09 -12.73
C TYR A 247 -0.92 -21.73 -13.89
N PRO A 248 -1.08 -22.57 -14.95
CA PRO A 248 -2.06 -22.30 -16.00
C PRO A 248 -3.50 -22.08 -15.50
N ASN A 249 -3.92 -22.81 -14.46
CA ASN A 249 -5.22 -22.61 -13.83
C ASN A 249 -5.23 -21.41 -12.88
N LEU A 250 -4.12 -21.17 -12.16
CA LEU A 250 -4.02 -20.12 -11.14
C LEU A 250 -4.17 -18.71 -11.72
N ILE A 251 -3.64 -18.48 -12.93
CA ILE A 251 -3.71 -17.17 -13.59
C ILE A 251 -5.10 -16.84 -14.16
N GLN A 252 -6.00 -17.82 -14.29
CA GLN A 252 -7.30 -17.62 -14.91
C GLN A 252 -8.16 -16.68 -14.05
N GLY A 253 -8.70 -15.62 -14.67
CA GLY A 253 -9.55 -14.63 -13.99
C GLY A 253 -8.81 -13.78 -12.95
N LYS A 254 -7.47 -13.72 -12.99
CA LYS A 254 -6.67 -12.85 -12.12
C LYS A 254 -6.23 -11.60 -12.85
N THR A 255 -6.12 -10.50 -12.11
CA THR A 255 -5.59 -9.24 -12.64
C THR A 255 -4.10 -9.38 -12.94
N LYS A 256 -3.59 -8.53 -13.84
CA LYS A 256 -2.16 -8.48 -14.16
C LYS A 256 -1.31 -8.25 -12.89
N SER A 257 -1.69 -7.32 -12.02
CA SER A 257 -0.98 -7.03 -10.77
C SER A 257 -0.89 -8.24 -9.84
N TRP A 258 -1.97 -9.03 -9.73
CA TRP A 258 -1.97 -10.25 -8.94
C TRP A 258 -1.01 -11.30 -9.54
N ILE A 259 -1.04 -11.47 -10.87
CA ILE A 259 -0.16 -12.41 -11.59
C ILE A 259 1.30 -11.98 -11.45
N ASP A 260 1.59 -10.69 -11.60
CA ASP A 260 2.94 -10.13 -11.49
C ASP A 260 3.57 -10.46 -10.13
N VAL A 261 2.82 -10.25 -9.05
CA VAL A 261 3.30 -10.49 -7.68
C VAL A 261 3.40 -11.98 -7.35
N TYR A 262 2.30 -12.73 -7.52
CA TYR A 262 2.23 -14.11 -7.00
C TYR A 262 2.80 -15.16 -7.93
N VAL A 263 2.86 -14.90 -9.25
CA VAL A 263 3.30 -15.87 -10.25
C VAL A 263 4.60 -15.43 -10.91
N MET A 264 4.71 -14.16 -11.28
CA MET A 264 5.90 -13.63 -11.95
C MET A 264 7.02 -13.24 -10.98
N ASN A 265 6.74 -13.21 -9.66
CA ASN A 265 7.68 -12.79 -8.61
C ASN A 265 8.24 -11.38 -8.84
N GLN A 266 7.41 -10.49 -9.38
CA GLN A 266 7.70 -9.08 -9.60
C GLN A 266 7.22 -8.25 -8.43
N LEU A 267 7.96 -7.19 -8.12
CA LEU A 267 7.54 -6.22 -7.11
C LEU A 267 6.27 -5.53 -7.57
N GLY A 268 5.34 -5.30 -6.65
CA GLY A 268 4.09 -4.64 -6.98
C GLY A 268 3.07 -4.64 -5.85
N THR A 269 2.20 -3.64 -5.87
CA THR A 269 1.08 -3.51 -4.93
C THR A 269 -0.06 -4.41 -5.37
N ILE A 270 -0.57 -5.22 -4.44
CA ILE A 270 -1.82 -5.96 -4.65
C ILE A 270 -2.93 -5.05 -4.14
N GLN A 271 -3.70 -4.49 -5.06
CA GLN A 271 -4.83 -3.63 -4.73
C GLN A 271 -5.90 -4.45 -4.02
N ASP A 272 -5.92 -4.40 -2.68
CA ASP A 272 -6.98 -5.00 -1.85
C ASP A 272 -8.06 -3.97 -1.46
N GLY A 273 -7.82 -2.68 -1.77
CA GLY A 273 -8.80 -1.61 -1.64
C GLY A 273 -9.51 -1.31 -2.94
N LYS A 274 -10.62 -0.56 -2.84
CA LYS A 274 -11.35 -0.06 -4.01
C LYS A 274 -10.71 1.26 -4.46
N PRO A 275 -10.16 1.38 -5.68
CA PRO A 275 -9.59 2.64 -6.16
C PRO A 275 -10.60 3.79 -6.03
N ILE A 276 -10.13 4.98 -5.64
CA ILE A 276 -11.01 6.17 -5.56
C ILE A 276 -11.47 6.60 -6.96
N TYR A 277 -10.57 6.51 -7.94
CA TYR A 277 -10.79 6.98 -9.31
C TYR A 277 -10.70 5.84 -10.33
N PRO A 278 -11.64 4.87 -10.32
CA PRO A 278 -11.59 3.72 -11.22
C PRO A 278 -11.75 4.09 -12.71
N MET A 279 -12.18 5.31 -13.02
CA MET A 279 -12.27 5.86 -14.38
C MET A 279 -10.92 6.33 -14.94
N PHE A 280 -9.88 6.42 -14.11
CA PHE A 280 -8.56 6.78 -14.58
C PHE A 280 -7.98 5.64 -15.43
N ALA A 281 -7.75 5.92 -16.70
CA ALA A 281 -6.98 5.08 -17.61
C ALA A 281 -5.64 5.75 -17.95
N ALA A 282 -4.51 5.09 -17.64
CA ALA A 282 -3.18 5.65 -17.85
C ALA A 282 -2.93 6.00 -19.33
N ASP A 283 -3.32 5.12 -20.26
CA ASP A 283 -3.16 5.33 -21.70
C ASP A 283 -3.91 6.55 -22.26
N THR A 284 -4.95 6.99 -21.54
CA THR A 284 -5.78 8.14 -21.92
C THR A 284 -5.37 9.41 -21.18
N HIS A 285 -5.11 9.31 -19.88
CA HIS A 285 -4.94 10.48 -19.02
C HIS A 285 -3.48 10.86 -18.80
N VAL A 286 -2.52 9.96 -19.02
CA VAL A 286 -1.09 10.28 -18.92
C VAL A 286 -0.59 10.76 -20.29
N ALA A 287 0.06 11.91 -20.30
CA ALA A 287 0.67 12.45 -21.50
C ALA A 287 1.86 11.59 -21.94
N LYS A 288 1.90 11.24 -23.24
CA LYS A 288 3.01 10.50 -23.85
C LYS A 288 4.28 11.35 -23.95
N GLU A 289 4.10 12.66 -24.05
CA GLU A 289 5.16 13.66 -24.12
C GLU A 289 5.02 14.65 -22.98
N GLU A 290 6.07 15.46 -22.79
CA GLU A 290 6.06 16.54 -21.81
C GLU A 290 4.95 17.55 -22.11
N ILE A 291 4.20 17.94 -21.08
CA ILE A 291 3.18 18.98 -21.22
C ILE A 291 3.85 20.36 -21.09
N ALA A 292 3.94 21.08 -22.22
CA ALA A 292 4.46 22.43 -22.24
C ALA A 292 3.63 23.40 -21.39
N VAL A 293 4.29 24.39 -20.79
CA VAL A 293 3.63 25.50 -20.08
C VAL A 293 3.05 26.48 -21.09
N ALA A 294 1.76 26.77 -20.97
CA ALA A 294 1.08 27.73 -21.81
C ALA A 294 1.32 29.14 -21.27
N ALA A 295 2.21 29.89 -21.94
CA ALA A 295 2.49 31.28 -21.59
C ALA A 295 1.21 32.14 -21.59
N SER A 296 1.20 33.16 -20.73
CA SER A 296 0.10 34.13 -20.55
C SER A 296 -1.25 33.54 -20.10
N LEU A 297 -1.31 32.26 -19.73
CA LEU A 297 -2.48 31.68 -19.08
C LEU A 297 -2.27 31.55 -17.56
N PRO A 298 -3.35 31.60 -16.77
CA PRO A 298 -3.22 31.43 -15.33
C PRO A 298 -2.72 30.05 -14.94
N LEU A 299 -1.86 30.02 -13.92
CA LEU A 299 -1.46 28.82 -13.20
C LEU A 299 -2.41 28.59 -12.02
N TYR A 300 -2.88 27.36 -11.87
CA TYR A 300 -3.64 26.91 -10.71
C TYR A 300 -2.77 25.98 -9.88
N VAL A 301 -2.77 26.21 -8.57
CA VAL A 301 -2.02 25.42 -7.59
C VAL A 301 -2.99 24.97 -6.50
N GLY A 302 -3.02 23.67 -6.22
CA GLY A 302 -3.72 23.12 -5.06
C GLY A 302 -2.73 22.68 -4.01
N LEU A 303 -3.06 22.89 -2.73
CA LEU A 303 -2.19 22.63 -1.59
C LEU A 303 -2.89 21.78 -0.53
N ASP A 304 -2.17 20.78 0.00
CA ASP A 304 -2.47 20.11 1.27
C ASP A 304 -1.45 20.56 2.32
N PHE A 305 -1.94 21.04 3.48
CA PHE A 305 -1.12 21.62 4.56
C PHE A 305 -0.84 20.62 5.69
N GLY A 306 -1.03 19.32 5.45
CA GLY A 306 -0.68 18.28 6.42
C GLY A 306 0.78 18.31 6.88
N LEU A 307 1.13 17.42 7.80
CA LEU A 307 2.52 17.25 8.26
C LEU A 307 3.50 16.97 7.10
N THR A 308 2.98 16.43 6.01
CA THR A 308 3.61 16.14 4.72
C THR A 308 2.96 17.04 3.66
N PRO A 309 3.38 18.32 3.53
CA PRO A 309 2.74 19.25 2.63
C PRO A 309 2.96 18.84 1.17
N ALA A 310 1.93 19.03 0.35
CA ALA A 310 1.94 18.66 -1.06
C ALA A 310 1.28 19.73 -1.92
N ALA A 311 1.78 19.90 -3.14
CA ALA A 311 1.23 20.80 -4.14
C ALA A 311 1.06 20.11 -5.49
N VAL A 312 -0.04 20.41 -6.16
CA VAL A 312 -0.25 20.08 -7.58
C VAL A 312 -0.34 21.38 -8.35
N LEU A 313 0.30 21.43 -9.52
CA LEU A 313 0.35 22.60 -10.40
C LEU A 313 -0.21 22.24 -11.77
N GLY A 314 -1.09 23.06 -12.31
CA GLY A 314 -1.65 22.85 -13.64
C GLY A 314 -2.35 24.07 -14.23
N GLN A 315 -2.59 24.00 -15.54
CA GLN A 315 -3.25 25.05 -16.30
C GLN A 315 -4.54 24.54 -16.94
N LYS A 316 -5.52 25.43 -17.08
CA LYS A 316 -6.76 25.15 -17.82
C LYS A 316 -6.68 25.77 -19.21
N VAL A 317 -6.49 24.94 -20.24
CA VAL A 317 -6.32 25.37 -21.63
C VAL A 317 -7.48 24.85 -22.46
N ARG A 318 -8.28 25.77 -23.03
CA ARG A 318 -9.47 25.45 -23.86
C ARG A 318 -10.40 24.42 -23.20
N GLY A 319 -10.66 24.59 -21.91
CA GLY A 319 -11.54 23.69 -21.15
C GLY A 319 -10.93 22.36 -20.72
N ARG A 320 -9.63 22.14 -20.98
CA ARG A 320 -8.88 20.96 -20.55
C ARG A 320 -7.92 21.31 -19.42
N TRP A 321 -7.89 20.47 -18.39
CA TRP A 321 -6.93 20.51 -17.31
C TRP A 321 -5.65 19.79 -17.71
N LEU A 322 -4.55 20.52 -17.65
CA LEU A 322 -3.21 20.03 -17.92
C LEU A 322 -2.42 20.11 -16.61
N ILE A 323 -2.23 18.95 -15.95
CA ILE A 323 -1.48 18.84 -14.70
C ILE A 323 0.00 18.63 -15.05
N GLN A 324 0.84 19.60 -14.69
CA GLN A 324 2.19 19.75 -15.24
C GLN A 324 3.31 19.50 -14.22
N ALA A 325 3.00 19.61 -12.93
CA ALA A 325 3.95 19.33 -11.87
C ALA A 325 3.27 18.88 -10.58
N GLU A 326 4.01 18.09 -9.81
CA GLU A 326 3.73 17.78 -8.42
C GLU A 326 4.92 18.20 -7.57
N VAL A 327 4.66 18.68 -6.35
CA VAL A 327 5.67 18.95 -5.34
C VAL A 327 5.21 18.23 -4.08
N VAL A 328 5.89 17.15 -3.71
CA VAL A 328 5.61 16.40 -2.50
C VAL A 328 6.75 16.60 -1.53
N ALA A 329 6.45 17.12 -0.34
CA ALA A 329 7.43 17.30 0.72
C ALA A 329 7.26 16.23 1.80
N PHE A 330 8.40 15.77 2.31
CA PHE A 330 8.47 14.80 3.40
C PHE A 330 9.31 15.40 4.53
N ASP A 331 8.78 15.35 5.76
CA ASP A 331 9.39 15.94 6.95
C ASP A 331 9.85 17.41 6.77
N MET A 332 9.12 18.14 5.94
CA MET A 332 9.40 19.54 5.63
C MET A 332 8.29 20.42 6.17
N GLY A 333 8.67 21.32 7.09
CA GLY A 333 7.73 22.33 7.58
C GLY A 333 7.27 23.27 6.46
N ILE A 334 6.06 23.81 6.63
CA ILE A 334 5.37 24.66 5.65
C ILE A 334 6.19 25.87 5.16
N VAL A 335 7.09 26.41 6.00
CA VAL A 335 7.99 27.52 5.62
C VAL A 335 8.95 27.11 4.50
N ARG A 336 9.69 26.00 4.66
CA ARG A 336 10.61 25.50 3.64
C ARG A 336 9.87 25.04 2.40
N PHE A 337 8.70 24.43 2.59
CA PHE A 337 7.85 24.03 1.49
C PHE A 337 7.41 25.23 0.63
N ALA A 338 7.06 26.35 1.26
CA ALA A 338 6.72 27.59 0.56
C ALA A 338 7.88 28.12 -0.31
N GLU A 339 9.13 28.00 0.17
CA GLU A 339 10.32 28.39 -0.61
C GLU A 339 10.50 27.51 -1.85
N VAL A 340 10.39 26.19 -1.69
CA VAL A 340 10.48 25.21 -2.80
C VAL A 340 9.37 25.46 -3.82
N LEU A 341 8.12 25.62 -3.37
CA LEU A 341 6.99 25.89 -4.24
C LEU A 341 7.17 27.21 -5.00
N ARG A 342 7.65 28.26 -4.34
CA ARG A 342 7.93 29.55 -4.98
C ARG A 342 9.02 29.42 -6.04
N GLN A 343 10.08 28.66 -5.75
CA GLN A 343 11.15 28.40 -6.71
C GLN A 343 10.63 27.64 -7.93
N GLU A 344 9.78 26.64 -7.73
CA GLU A 344 9.16 25.87 -8.81
C GLU A 344 8.31 26.78 -9.72
N ILE A 345 7.46 27.62 -9.12
CA ILE A 345 6.65 28.60 -9.85
C ILE A 345 7.54 29.58 -10.63
N ALA A 346 8.59 30.12 -9.99
CA ALA A 346 9.46 31.12 -10.61
C ALA A 346 10.35 30.56 -11.73
N THR A 347 10.69 29.28 -11.69
CA THR A 347 11.59 28.66 -12.69
C THR A 347 10.83 28.10 -13.89
N ARG A 348 9.71 27.41 -13.66
CA ARG A 348 8.97 26.72 -14.74
C ARG A 348 7.73 27.45 -15.21
N PHE A 349 7.14 28.30 -14.38
CA PHE A 349 5.85 28.93 -14.65
C PHE A 349 5.93 30.47 -14.63
N SER A 350 7.13 31.03 -14.85
CA SER A 350 7.37 32.48 -14.86
C SER A 350 6.64 33.23 -15.98
N GLU A 351 6.29 32.53 -17.06
CA GLU A 351 5.57 33.12 -18.21
C GLU A 351 4.03 33.08 -18.04
N CYS A 352 3.51 32.55 -16.94
CA CYS A 352 2.07 32.54 -16.63
C CYS A 352 1.57 33.94 -16.25
N SER A 353 0.30 34.26 -16.55
CA SER A 353 -0.26 35.60 -16.27
C SER A 353 -0.50 35.84 -14.78
N ASP A 354 -1.09 34.84 -14.11
CA ASP A 354 -1.55 34.90 -12.74
C ASP A 354 -1.30 33.55 -12.07
N VAL A 355 -1.17 33.56 -10.74
CA VAL A 355 -1.04 32.34 -9.94
C VAL A 355 -2.16 32.30 -8.92
N TYR A 356 -3.05 31.32 -9.07
CA TYR A 356 -4.15 31.06 -8.15
C TYR A 356 -3.84 29.85 -7.29
N ILE A 357 -3.72 30.05 -5.98
CA ILE A 357 -3.34 29.00 -5.03
C ILE A 357 -4.52 28.71 -4.09
N TYR A 358 -4.92 27.45 -4.02
CA TYR A 358 -6.04 26.97 -3.19
C TYR A 358 -5.59 25.89 -2.22
N GLY A 359 -6.11 25.87 -1.00
CA GLY A 359 -5.83 24.80 -0.06
C GLY A 359 -6.97 24.54 0.92
N ASP A 360 -6.74 23.59 1.83
CA ASP A 360 -7.75 23.17 2.81
C ASP A 360 -8.28 24.36 3.63
N PRO A 361 -9.61 24.62 3.63
CA PRO A 361 -10.22 25.64 4.48
C PRO A 361 -9.95 25.43 5.97
N ALA A 362 -9.70 24.19 6.40
CA ALA A 362 -9.36 23.92 7.79
C ALA A 362 -7.98 24.48 8.20
N GLY A 363 -7.10 24.78 7.25
CA GLY A 363 -5.81 25.43 7.49
C GLY A 363 -5.93 26.90 7.92
N ASP A 364 -7.13 27.48 7.95
CA ASP A 364 -7.38 28.82 8.47
C ASP A 364 -7.60 28.84 9.99
N PHE A 365 -7.75 27.66 10.62
CA PHE A 365 -7.86 27.53 12.08
C PHE A 365 -6.47 27.45 12.72
N ARG A 366 -6.26 28.24 13.78
CA ARG A 366 -4.99 28.29 14.53
C ARG A 366 -4.65 26.93 15.13
N ALA A 367 -3.40 26.49 15.01
CA ALA A 367 -2.87 25.42 15.85
C ALA A 367 -2.78 25.93 17.30
N GLN A 368 -3.05 25.07 18.29
CA GLN A 368 -2.98 25.45 19.72
C GLN A 368 -1.56 25.85 20.19
N THR A 369 -0.54 25.66 19.35
CA THR A 369 0.88 25.82 19.68
C THR A 369 1.62 26.90 18.88
N ASP A 370 1.01 27.48 17.85
CA ASP A 370 1.68 28.46 16.97
C ASP A 370 0.70 29.58 16.57
N GLU A 371 1.13 30.84 16.65
CA GLU A 371 0.27 32.01 16.45
C GLU A 371 -0.05 32.28 14.97
N SER A 372 0.63 31.60 14.04
CA SER A 372 0.53 31.81 12.59
C SER A 372 -0.19 30.65 11.86
N THR A 373 -1.10 30.97 10.94
CA THR A 373 -1.77 29.97 10.09
C THR A 373 -0.88 29.61 8.88
N PRO A 374 -1.01 28.41 8.30
CA PRO A 374 -0.38 28.06 7.02
C PRO A 374 -0.55 29.12 5.92
N PHE A 375 -1.74 29.74 5.84
CA PHE A 375 -2.00 30.84 4.89
C PHE A 375 -1.18 32.10 5.19
N HIS A 376 -0.95 32.44 6.47
CA HIS A 376 -0.08 33.56 6.85
C HIS A 376 1.38 33.29 6.47
N ILE A 377 1.86 32.07 6.69
CA ILE A 377 3.23 31.67 6.36
C ILE A 377 3.46 31.76 4.84
N LEU A 378 2.55 31.21 4.04
CA LEU A 378 2.62 31.30 2.57
C LEU A 378 2.60 32.75 2.10
N ARG A 379 1.73 33.60 2.68
CA ARG A 379 1.68 35.03 2.35
C ARG A 379 3.01 35.72 2.68
N GLY A 380 3.64 35.38 3.80
CA GLY A 380 4.97 35.87 4.16
C GLY A 380 6.07 35.45 3.16
N ALA A 381 5.94 34.28 2.54
CA ALA A 381 6.81 33.81 1.46
C ALA A 381 6.46 34.39 0.08
N GLY A 382 5.47 35.29 -0.02
CA GLY A 382 5.01 35.88 -1.28
C GLY A 382 4.02 35.02 -2.06
N LEU A 383 3.51 33.93 -1.49
CA LEU A 383 2.52 33.04 -2.10
C LEU A 383 1.12 33.35 -1.56
N LYS A 384 0.26 33.95 -2.38
CA LYS A 384 -1.09 34.30 -1.98
C LYS A 384 -2.05 33.12 -2.16
N ALA A 385 -2.19 32.31 -1.10
CA ALA A 385 -3.13 31.20 -1.04
C ALA A 385 -4.51 31.60 -0.49
N PHE A 386 -5.55 30.93 -0.99
CA PHE A 386 -6.94 31.12 -0.59
C PHE A 386 -7.54 29.78 -0.13
N PRO A 387 -8.45 29.79 0.85
CA PRO A 387 -9.18 28.58 1.21
C PRO A 387 -10.09 28.14 0.05
N ALA A 388 -10.14 26.84 -0.21
CA ALA A 388 -11.07 26.26 -1.17
C ALA A 388 -12.54 26.52 -0.77
N PRO A 389 -13.50 26.50 -1.70
CA PRO A 389 -14.90 26.82 -1.36
C PRO A 389 -15.60 25.78 -0.47
N SER A 390 -15.03 24.59 -0.29
CA SER A 390 -15.54 23.54 0.59
C SER A 390 -14.42 22.57 1.00
N ASN A 391 -14.58 21.92 2.15
CA ASN A 391 -13.74 20.80 2.59
C ASN A 391 -14.45 19.43 2.48
N SER A 392 -15.68 19.41 1.93
CA SER A 392 -16.44 18.18 1.76
C SER A 392 -15.68 17.20 0.88
N VAL A 393 -15.46 15.99 1.39
CA VAL A 393 -14.77 14.91 0.67
C VAL A 393 -15.50 14.59 -0.63
N ASP A 394 -16.83 14.45 -0.60
CA ASP A 394 -17.61 14.08 -1.78
C ASP A 394 -17.49 15.13 -2.91
N LEU A 395 -17.59 16.42 -2.57
CA LEU A 395 -17.41 17.50 -3.55
C LEU A 395 -16.00 17.55 -4.12
N ARG A 396 -15.00 17.29 -3.28
CA ARG A 396 -13.59 17.22 -3.68
C ARG A 396 -13.34 16.07 -4.64
N LEU A 397 -13.81 14.87 -4.30
CA LEU A 397 -13.71 13.68 -5.15
C LEU A 397 -14.44 13.89 -6.50
N GLU A 398 -15.67 14.40 -6.46
CA GLU A 398 -16.47 14.63 -7.68
C GLU A 398 -15.85 15.70 -8.60
N SER A 399 -15.18 16.71 -8.03
CA SER A 399 -14.47 17.72 -8.82
C SER A 399 -13.37 17.13 -9.69
N VAL A 400 -12.73 16.04 -9.25
CA VAL A 400 -11.73 15.28 -10.03
C VAL A 400 -12.42 14.30 -10.97
N SER A 401 -13.34 13.47 -10.46
CA SER A 401 -14.05 12.44 -11.24
C SER A 401 -14.77 13.02 -12.46
N SER A 402 -15.37 14.21 -12.33
CA SER A 402 -16.05 14.88 -13.44
C SER A 402 -15.12 15.26 -14.59
N GLN A 403 -13.86 15.62 -14.31
CA GLN A 403 -12.88 15.97 -15.35
C GLN A 403 -12.29 14.74 -16.01
N LEU A 404 -12.07 13.66 -15.26
CA LEU A 404 -11.60 12.38 -15.79
C LEU A 404 -12.61 11.77 -16.78
N ASN A 405 -13.91 11.86 -16.50
CA ASN A 405 -14.94 11.32 -17.38
C ASN A 405 -15.24 12.19 -18.61
N LYS A 406 -14.71 13.42 -18.67
CA LYS A 406 -15.11 14.40 -19.66
C LYS A 406 -14.17 14.39 -20.88
N MET A 407 -14.77 14.48 -22.06
CA MET A 407 -14.07 14.74 -23.32
C MET A 407 -14.34 16.17 -23.78
N THR A 408 -13.31 16.86 -24.26
CA THR A 408 -13.39 18.20 -24.85
C THR A 408 -12.75 18.15 -26.24
N GLU A 409 -13.53 18.46 -27.28
CA GLU A 409 -13.08 18.44 -28.68
C GLU A 409 -12.41 17.10 -29.09
N GLY A 410 -12.98 15.97 -28.64
CA GLY A 410 -12.45 14.64 -28.94
C GLY A 410 -11.18 14.24 -28.18
N LYS A 411 -10.72 15.08 -27.24
CA LYS A 411 -9.57 14.79 -26.36
C LYS A 411 -10.01 14.72 -24.89
N PRO A 412 -9.29 13.99 -24.03
CA PRO A 412 -9.62 13.95 -22.60
C PRO A 412 -9.50 15.35 -21.98
N ALA A 413 -10.49 15.71 -21.17
CA ALA A 413 -10.54 17.01 -20.48
C ALA A 413 -9.56 17.09 -19.30
N PHE A 414 -8.97 15.97 -18.89
CA PHE A 414 -7.93 15.90 -17.88
C PHE A 414 -6.71 15.17 -18.46
N LEU A 415 -5.52 15.76 -18.30
CA LEU A 415 -4.27 15.16 -18.73
C LEU A 415 -3.17 15.45 -17.69
N ILE A 416 -2.38 14.45 -17.35
CA ILE A 416 -1.27 14.53 -16.39
C ILE A 416 0.08 14.29 -17.07
N ASP A 417 1.07 15.11 -16.75
CA ASP A 417 2.44 14.94 -17.20
C ASP A 417 3.07 13.69 -16.54
N ARG A 418 3.81 12.89 -17.31
CA ARG A 418 4.50 11.68 -16.83
C ARG A 418 5.49 11.92 -15.70
N ARG A 419 5.91 13.17 -15.48
CA ARG A 419 6.79 13.60 -14.37
C ARG A 419 6.05 13.79 -13.05
N CYS A 420 4.77 13.42 -12.97
CA CYS A 420 4.00 13.39 -11.73
C CYS A 420 3.80 11.95 -11.21
N PRO A 421 4.88 11.21 -10.88
CA PRO A 421 4.80 9.78 -10.56
C PRO A 421 3.95 9.48 -9.33
N GLN A 422 3.93 10.34 -8.31
CA GLN A 422 3.16 10.08 -7.10
C GLN A 422 1.66 10.22 -7.36
N LEU A 423 1.26 11.25 -8.09
CA LEU A 423 -0.12 11.45 -8.46
C LEU A 423 -0.62 10.33 -9.39
N ILE A 424 0.21 9.90 -10.36
CA ILE A 424 -0.08 8.75 -11.25
C ILE A 424 -0.22 7.45 -10.46
N LYS A 425 0.75 7.09 -9.60
CA LYS A 425 0.67 5.87 -8.77
C LYS A 425 -0.57 5.89 -7.86
N GLY A 426 -0.92 7.06 -7.33
CA GLY A 426 -2.16 7.23 -6.58
C GLY A 426 -3.41 6.96 -7.42
N PHE A 427 -3.48 7.47 -8.65
CA PHE A 427 -4.57 7.20 -9.58
C PHE A 427 -4.66 5.73 -10.00
N GLU A 428 -3.52 5.08 -10.21
CA GLU A 428 -3.44 3.67 -10.62
C GLU A 428 -3.81 2.68 -9.51
N GLY A 429 -4.11 3.16 -8.30
CA GLY A 429 -4.66 2.35 -7.21
C GLY A 429 -4.05 2.63 -5.84
N GLY A 430 -2.98 3.44 -5.77
CA GLY A 430 -2.39 3.84 -4.49
C GLY A 430 -3.34 4.67 -3.62
N TYR A 431 -4.25 5.44 -4.22
CA TYR A 431 -5.32 6.16 -3.52
C TYR A 431 -6.62 5.37 -3.62
N GLN A 432 -7.04 4.78 -2.49
CA GLN A 432 -8.11 3.78 -2.44
C GLN A 432 -8.96 3.88 -1.15
N TYR A 433 -10.17 3.32 -1.19
CA TYR A 433 -10.96 3.03 0.00
C TYR A 433 -10.44 1.75 0.66
N LYS A 434 -10.11 1.82 1.95
CA LYS A 434 -9.65 0.67 2.72
C LYS A 434 -10.77 -0.37 2.85
N ARG A 435 -10.46 -1.64 2.60
CA ARG A 435 -11.40 -2.74 2.84
C ARG A 435 -11.61 -2.93 4.35
N MET A 436 -12.85 -3.08 4.78
CA MET A 436 -13.19 -3.29 6.18
C MET A 436 -13.13 -4.78 6.52
N GLU A 437 -12.63 -5.12 7.71
CA GLU A 437 -12.55 -6.49 8.24
C GLU A 437 -13.93 -6.97 8.74
N VAL A 438 -14.91 -7.03 7.85
CA VAL A 438 -16.27 -7.50 8.13
C VAL A 438 -16.67 -8.57 7.12
N SER A 439 -17.66 -9.41 7.48
CA SER A 439 -18.19 -10.40 6.54
C SER A 439 -18.85 -9.69 5.34
N GLY A 440 -18.29 -9.90 4.14
CA GLY A 440 -18.74 -9.28 2.87
C GLY A 440 -17.73 -8.28 2.28
N GLU A 441 -17.94 -7.86 1.03
CA GLU A 441 -17.18 -6.76 0.42
C GLU A 441 -17.72 -5.43 0.94
N ARG A 442 -17.12 -4.91 2.01
CA ARG A 442 -17.37 -3.55 2.48
C ARG A 442 -16.07 -2.77 2.52
N TYR A 443 -16.14 -1.51 2.12
CA TYR A 443 -15.03 -0.57 2.12
C TYR A 443 -15.36 0.60 3.03
N ALA A 444 -14.34 1.28 3.54
CA ALA A 444 -14.50 2.48 4.33
C ALA A 444 -15.20 3.57 3.51
N ASP A 445 -16.02 4.40 4.17
CA ASP A 445 -16.76 5.49 3.53
C ASP A 445 -15.85 6.65 3.10
N LYS A 446 -14.60 6.69 3.57
CA LYS A 446 -13.61 7.71 3.26
C LYS A 446 -12.34 7.08 2.68
N PRO A 447 -11.62 7.80 1.80
CA PRO A 447 -10.33 7.36 1.30
C PRO A 447 -9.36 7.05 2.45
N ASP A 448 -8.53 6.02 2.24
CA ASP A 448 -7.47 5.66 3.17
C ASP A 448 -6.43 6.78 3.23
N LYS A 449 -6.00 7.15 4.44
CA LYS A 449 -4.94 8.14 4.62
C LYS A 449 -3.59 7.44 4.51
N ASN A 450 -2.90 7.67 3.39
CA ASN A 450 -1.61 7.08 3.08
C ASN A 450 -0.72 8.10 2.37
N MET A 451 0.45 7.69 1.90
CA MET A 451 1.38 8.60 1.24
C MET A 451 0.82 9.27 -0.03
N TYR A 452 -0.16 8.65 -0.69
CA TYR A 452 -0.81 9.18 -1.90
C TYR A 452 -1.97 10.14 -1.58
N SER A 453 -2.51 10.13 -0.35
CA SER A 453 -3.68 10.96 -0.02
C SER A 453 -3.35 12.45 -0.09
N HIS A 454 -2.15 12.86 0.33
CA HIS A 454 -1.75 14.28 0.37
C HIS A 454 -1.73 14.94 -1.01
N ILE A 455 -1.10 14.27 -1.98
CA ILE A 455 -1.01 14.81 -3.34
C ILE A 455 -2.37 14.79 -4.06
N HIS A 456 -3.21 13.80 -3.76
CA HIS A 456 -4.59 13.75 -4.27
C HIS A 456 -5.49 14.80 -3.64
N ASP A 457 -5.36 15.05 -2.33
CA ASP A 457 -6.07 16.13 -1.64
C ASP A 457 -5.68 17.49 -2.24
N ALA A 458 -4.40 17.72 -2.51
CA ALA A 458 -3.91 18.91 -3.22
C ALA A 458 -4.54 19.06 -4.61
N LEU A 459 -4.60 17.99 -5.44
CA LEU A 459 -5.29 18.02 -6.74
C LEU A 459 -6.78 18.37 -6.58
N GLN A 460 -7.45 17.77 -5.60
CA GLN A 460 -8.87 18.02 -5.34
C GLN A 460 -9.12 19.49 -4.99
N TYR A 461 -8.27 20.10 -4.15
CA TYR A 461 -8.37 21.52 -3.82
C TYR A 461 -8.08 22.42 -5.02
N LEU A 462 -7.15 22.04 -5.91
CA LEU A 462 -6.90 22.75 -7.18
C LEU A 462 -8.19 22.85 -8.00
N LEU A 463 -8.80 21.71 -8.33
CA LEU A 463 -9.97 21.66 -9.21
C LEU A 463 -11.20 22.29 -8.55
N LEU A 464 -11.42 22.02 -7.27
CA LEU A 464 -12.52 22.58 -6.51
C LEU A 464 -12.40 24.11 -6.41
N GLY A 465 -11.20 24.62 -6.10
CA GLY A 465 -10.89 26.05 -6.01
C GLY A 465 -11.02 26.77 -7.35
N ALA A 466 -10.61 26.13 -8.43
CA ALA A 466 -10.74 26.65 -9.80
C ALA A 466 -12.18 26.63 -10.35
N GLY A 467 -13.15 26.16 -9.56
CA GLY A 467 -14.57 26.29 -9.85
C GLY A 467 -15.26 25.04 -10.40
N GLU A 468 -14.58 23.88 -10.48
CA GLU A 468 -15.21 22.64 -10.94
C GLU A 468 -16.31 22.17 -9.98
N GLY A 469 -16.23 22.50 -8.68
CA GLY A 469 -17.31 22.24 -7.72
C GLY A 469 -18.57 23.09 -7.95
N ARG A 470 -18.44 24.32 -8.46
CA ARG A 470 -19.59 25.19 -8.74
C ARG A 470 -20.36 24.74 -9.98
N ALA A 471 -19.67 24.21 -10.98
CA ALA A 471 -20.31 23.61 -12.16
C ALA A 471 -21.22 22.43 -11.76
N LEU A 472 -20.79 21.64 -10.77
CA LEU A 472 -21.55 20.51 -10.22
C LEU A 472 -22.76 20.98 -9.39
N MET A 473 -22.59 22.00 -8.54
CA MET A 473 -23.69 22.57 -7.75
C MET A 473 -24.78 23.24 -8.60
N ASN A 474 -24.42 23.86 -9.73
CA ASN A 474 -25.39 24.49 -10.62
C ASN A 474 -26.23 23.47 -11.41
N ASN A 475 -25.70 22.28 -11.71
CA ASN A 475 -26.44 21.18 -12.34
C ASN A 475 -27.40 20.45 -11.38
N GLN A 476 -27.30 20.70 -10.07
CA GLN A 476 -28.14 20.08 -9.04
C GLN A 476 -29.30 20.96 -8.55
N LYS A 477 -29.64 22.09 -9.19
CA LYS A 477 -30.88 22.80 -8.82
C LYS A 477 -32.09 21.97 -9.29
N PRO A 478 -32.87 21.33 -8.40
CA PRO A 478 -34.12 20.71 -8.82
C PRO A 478 -35.01 21.81 -9.41
N SER A 479 -35.61 21.56 -10.58
CA SER A 479 -36.58 22.47 -11.16
C SER A 479 -37.70 22.66 -10.14
N LYS A 480 -37.81 23.85 -9.54
CA LYS A 480 -38.95 24.16 -8.67
C LYS A 480 -40.18 24.22 -9.56
N PRO A 481 -41.21 23.38 -9.36
CA PRO A 481 -42.46 23.55 -10.07
C PRO A 481 -43.04 24.92 -9.72
N VAL A 482 -43.20 25.77 -10.73
CA VAL A 482 -43.89 27.06 -10.57
C VAL A 482 -45.37 26.76 -10.52
N VAL A 483 -45.96 26.82 -9.33
CA VAL A 483 -47.43 26.80 -9.19
C VAL A 483 -47.94 28.16 -9.65
N ALA A 484 -48.50 28.22 -10.85
CA ALA A 484 -49.21 29.40 -11.33
C ALA A 484 -50.37 29.71 -10.38
N LYS A 485 -50.43 30.93 -9.84
CA LYS A 485 -51.56 31.39 -9.01
C LYS A 485 -52.82 31.41 -9.88
N ARG A 486 -53.72 30.45 -9.67
CA ARG A 486 -55.09 30.51 -10.19
C ARG A 486 -55.94 31.33 -9.22
N ASN A 487 -56.37 32.52 -9.64
CA ASN A 487 -57.31 33.35 -8.89
C ASN A 487 -58.75 32.79 -9.03
N PHE A 488 -59.01 31.60 -8.48
CA PHE A 488 -60.39 31.20 -8.16
C PHE A 488 -60.39 30.09 -7.11
N ASP A 489 -61.02 30.36 -5.96
CA ASP A 489 -61.18 29.42 -4.86
C ASP A 489 -62.56 28.75 -4.97
N VAL A 490 -62.56 27.45 -5.25
CA VAL A 490 -63.77 26.64 -5.50
C VAL A 490 -64.51 26.29 -4.21
N PHE A 491 -63.95 26.61 -3.03
CA PHE A 491 -64.54 26.30 -1.73
C PHE A 491 -65.01 27.53 -0.95
N ASN A 492 -64.90 28.73 -1.53
CA ASN A 492 -65.36 29.95 -0.89
C ASN A 492 -66.89 30.12 -1.09
N LYS A 493 -67.67 29.46 -0.22
CA LYS A 493 -69.12 29.71 -0.10
C LYS A 493 -69.33 31.07 0.55
N GLY A 494 -69.46 32.11 -0.27
CA GLY A 494 -69.90 33.44 0.17
C GLY A 494 -71.27 33.39 0.86
N PRO A 495 -71.55 34.32 1.80
CA PRO A 495 -72.76 34.30 2.61
C PRO A 495 -74.01 34.52 1.75
N ARG A 496 -75.07 33.74 2.05
CA ARG A 496 -76.40 33.82 1.41
C ARG A 496 -76.95 35.24 1.48
N THR A 497 -76.96 35.94 0.33
CA THR A 497 -77.74 37.16 0.15
C THR A 497 -79.23 36.83 0.18
N ARG A 498 -79.95 37.36 1.18
CA ARG A 498 -81.42 37.45 1.18
C ARG A 498 -81.85 38.27 -0.05
N ARG A 499 -82.51 37.64 -1.02
CA ARG A 499 -83.24 38.36 -2.07
C ARG A 499 -84.64 38.68 -1.57
N SER A 500 -84.98 39.96 -1.63
CA SER A 500 -86.30 40.51 -1.40
C SER A 500 -87.32 39.88 -2.33
N ALA A 501 -88.55 39.71 -1.83
CA ALA A 501 -89.72 39.40 -2.62
C ALA A 501 -89.91 40.46 -3.72
N GLY A 502 -90.22 40.01 -4.93
CA GLY A 502 -90.46 40.85 -6.08
C GLY A 502 -91.25 40.09 -7.14
N VAL A 503 -92.58 40.19 -7.00
CA VAL A 503 -93.61 40.22 -8.04
C VAL A 503 -93.38 39.26 -9.21
N TRP A 504 -93.95 38.05 -9.15
CA TRP A 504 -94.48 37.20 -10.26
C TRP A 504 -94.68 35.74 -9.76
N SER A 505 -95.26 35.56 -8.56
CA SER A 505 -95.65 34.23 -8.06
C SER A 505 -96.92 34.30 -7.20
N ARG A 506 -98.02 34.73 -7.84
CA ARG A 506 -99.42 34.35 -7.53
C ARG A 506 -100.23 34.49 -8.82
N MET A 507 -100.15 33.47 -9.66
CA MET A 507 -101.37 32.75 -10.01
C MET A 507 -101.38 31.49 -9.15
#